data_AF-A0A0R3X3I1-F1
#
_entry.id   AF-A0A0R3X3I1-F1
#
_cell.length_a   1.000
_cell.length_b   1.000
_cell.length_c   1.000
_cell.angle_alpha   90.00
_cell.angle_beta   90.00
_cell.angle_gamma   90.00
#
_symmetry.space_group_name_H-M   'P 1'
#
loop_
_entity.id
_entity.type
_entity.pdbx_description
1 polymer ?
#
loop_
_entity_poly.entity_id
_entity_poly.type
_entity_poly.pdbx_seq_one_letter_code
_entity_poly.pdbx_strand_id
1 'polypeptide(L)'
;MDTHFFAGLTKFKLDAGKHRRDDDFADRFSHNFTTLLLVIFTLVVSARQYIGKPIACWVPTEFTRAQEEYAESVCWVTSTYFLPTKQKTVPESTQEREERKILYYQWVPFVLMIQAFLFNLPCIIWRLFNWQSGIHVKTLFYRSP
;
A
#
# COMPACT_ATOMS: atom_id res chain seq x y z
N MET A 1 5.84 -19.93 -5.05
CA MET A 1 6.39 -18.64 -4.57
C MET A 1 7.90 -18.78 -4.58
N ASP A 2 8.55 -18.22 -5.59
CA ASP A 2 9.96 -18.53 -5.90
C ASP A 2 10.91 -17.92 -4.87
N THR A 3 11.66 -18.79 -4.19
CA THR A 3 12.65 -18.46 -3.16
C THR A 3 13.75 -17.55 -3.68
N HIS A 4 14.05 -17.59 -4.98
CA HIS A 4 15.03 -16.72 -5.65
C HIS A 4 14.60 -15.24 -5.70
N PHE A 5 13.31 -14.96 -5.84
CA PHE A 5 12.79 -13.59 -5.84
C PHE A 5 12.88 -12.97 -4.44
N PHE A 6 12.49 -13.73 -3.42
CA PHE A 6 12.59 -13.31 -2.01
C PHE A 6 14.04 -13.16 -1.53
N ALA A 7 14.95 -14.02 -2.01
CA ALA A 7 16.39 -13.91 -1.76
C ALA A 7 17.01 -12.66 -2.40
N GLY A 8 16.57 -12.29 -3.62
CA GLY A 8 16.95 -11.04 -4.27
C GLY A 8 16.51 -9.80 -3.49
N LEU A 9 15.26 -9.79 -3.00
CA LEU A 9 14.71 -8.70 -2.19
C LEU A 9 15.41 -8.54 -0.84
N THR A 10 15.71 -9.64 -0.16
CA THR A 10 16.42 -9.62 1.12
C THR A 10 17.88 -9.20 0.96
N LYS A 11 18.58 -9.66 -0.09
CA LYS A 11 19.94 -9.20 -0.42
C LYS A 11 19.98 -7.71 -0.77
N PHE A 12 18.97 -7.22 -1.50
CA PHE A 12 18.83 -5.80 -1.85
C PHE A 12 18.58 -4.92 -0.61
N LYS A 13 17.77 -5.40 0.35
CA LYS A 13 17.59 -4.73 1.66
C LYS A 13 18.84 -4.79 2.54
N LEU A 14 19.58 -5.90 2.55
CA LEU A 14 20.82 -6.02 3.32
C LEU A 14 21.90 -5.06 2.82
N ASP A 15 22.00 -4.84 1.50
CA ASP A 15 22.91 -3.83 0.94
C ASP A 15 22.39 -2.39 1.14
N ALA A 16 21.08 -2.22 1.39
CA ALA A 16 20.49 -0.95 1.78
C ALA A 16 20.79 -0.52 3.23
N GLY A 17 20.98 -1.48 4.13
CA GLY A 17 21.28 -1.22 5.54
C GLY A 17 22.76 -0.90 5.81
N LYS A 18 23.64 -1.05 4.82
CA LYS A 18 25.06 -0.75 4.98
C LYS A 18 25.24 0.77 5.00
N HIS A 19 25.51 1.33 6.18
CA HIS A 19 25.75 2.76 6.38
C HIS A 19 26.80 3.28 5.38
N ARG A 20 26.35 4.03 4.38
CA ARG A 20 27.22 4.76 3.45
C ARG A 20 27.26 6.22 3.89
N ARG A 21 28.46 6.80 3.88
CA ARG A 21 28.69 8.22 4.19
C ARG A 21 28.04 9.18 3.19
N ASP A 22 27.43 8.65 2.13
CA ASP A 22 26.79 9.40 1.05
C ASP A 22 25.27 9.62 1.29
N ASP A 23 24.69 9.04 2.36
CA ASP A 23 23.24 9.13 2.64
C ASP A 23 22.93 10.23 3.66
N ASP A 24 22.29 11.31 3.21
CA ASP A 24 21.82 12.41 4.05
C ASP A 24 20.67 11.98 4.98
N PHE A 25 20.43 12.77 6.05
CA PHE A 25 19.33 12.51 6.99
C PHE A 25 17.96 12.50 6.29
N ALA A 26 17.75 13.43 5.35
CA ALA A 26 16.53 13.53 4.57
C ALA A 26 16.30 12.27 3.72
N ASP A 27 17.36 11.75 3.10
CA ASP A 27 17.28 10.53 2.30
C ASP A 27 16.89 9.34 3.17
N ARG A 28 17.53 9.18 4.34
CA ARG A 28 17.22 8.09 5.29
C ARG A 28 15.78 8.13 5.78
N PHE A 29 15.27 9.32 6.09
CA PHE A 29 13.87 9.47 6.51
C PHE A 29 12.91 9.04 5.37
N SER A 30 13.21 9.45 4.14
CA SER A 30 12.36 9.15 2.98
C SER A 30 12.37 7.65 2.62
N HIS A 31 13.52 7.05 2.31
CA HIS A 31 13.54 5.69 1.77
C HIS A 31 13.45 4.60 2.85
N ASN A 32 13.88 4.87 4.09
CA ASN A 32 13.89 3.87 5.15
C ASN A 32 12.66 3.99 6.06
N PHE A 33 12.46 5.16 6.68
CA PHE A 33 11.38 5.36 7.65
C PHE A 33 10.00 5.36 6.98
N THR A 34 9.80 6.19 5.94
CA THR A 34 8.50 6.26 5.24
C THR A 34 8.13 4.93 4.60
N THR A 35 9.08 4.26 3.92
CA THR A 35 8.85 2.91 3.37
C THR A 35 8.44 1.91 4.45
N LEU A 36 9.15 1.87 5.58
CA LEU A 36 8.86 0.92 6.66
C LEU A 36 7.44 1.15 7.21
N LEU A 37 7.08 2.41 7.43
CA LEU A 37 5.75 2.80 7.91
C LEU A 37 4.66 2.41 6.90
N LEU A 38 4.86 2.67 5.61
CA LEU A 38 3.92 2.28 4.56
C LEU A 38 3.76 0.76 4.46
N VAL A 39 4.84 -0.01 4.61
CA VAL A 39 4.79 -1.47 4.64
C VAL A 39 3.98 -1.97 5.85
N ILE A 40 4.17 -1.38 7.03
CA ILE A 40 3.39 -1.72 8.22
C ILE A 40 1.90 -1.44 7.99
N PHE A 41 1.55 -0.27 7.47
CA PHE A 41 0.16 0.06 7.15
C PHE A 41 -0.44 -0.87 6.09
N THR A 42 0.32 -1.22 5.07
CA THR A 42 -0.10 -2.18 4.05
C THR A 42 -0.44 -3.53 4.68
N LEU A 43 0.41 -4.04 5.59
CA LEU A 43 0.16 -5.30 6.29
C LEU A 43 -1.07 -5.23 7.19
N VAL A 44 -1.23 -4.15 7.96
CA VAL A 44 -2.38 -3.98 8.87
C VAL A 44 -3.69 -3.90 8.09
N VAL A 45 -3.74 -3.08 7.03
CA VAL A 45 -4.93 -2.93 6.18
C VAL A 45 -5.26 -4.24 5.47
N SER A 46 -4.26 -4.91 4.90
CA SER A 46 -4.44 -6.20 4.24
C SER A 46 -4.95 -7.28 5.21
N ALA A 47 -4.42 -7.34 6.43
CA ALA A 47 -4.90 -8.26 7.44
C ALA A 47 -6.39 -8.02 7.76
N ARG A 48 -6.81 -6.76 7.87
CA ARG A 48 -8.23 -6.42 8.08
C ARG A 48 -9.12 -6.76 6.90
N GLN A 49 -8.65 -6.61 5.67
CA GLN A 49 -9.43 -6.86 4.45
C GLN A 49 -9.52 -8.33 4.04
N TYR A 50 -8.46 -9.12 4.20
CA TYR A 50 -8.43 -10.50 3.72
C TYR A 50 -8.73 -11.54 4.82
N ILE A 51 -8.37 -11.25 6.07
CA ILE A 51 -8.56 -12.18 7.20
C ILE A 51 -9.77 -11.75 8.04
N GLY A 52 -10.03 -10.45 8.12
CA GLY A 52 -11.18 -9.89 8.84
C GLY A 52 -12.43 -9.75 7.97
N LYS A 53 -13.49 -9.24 8.59
CA LYS A 53 -14.70 -8.76 7.89
C LYS A 53 -14.48 -7.30 7.47
N PRO A 54 -14.39 -6.98 6.16
CA PRO A 54 -14.12 -5.62 5.69
C PRO A 54 -15.33 -4.68 5.83
N ILE A 55 -16.54 -5.25 5.84
CA ILE A 55 -17.81 -4.54 6.00
C ILE A 55 -18.77 -5.39 6.81
N ALA A 56 -19.64 -4.75 7.59
CA ALA A 56 -20.75 -5.38 8.29
C ALA A 56 -22.05 -4.78 7.76
N CYS A 57 -22.99 -5.63 7.39
CA CYS A 57 -24.26 -5.22 6.79
C CYS A 57 -25.40 -5.36 7.79
N TRP A 58 -26.35 -4.42 7.75
CA TRP A 58 -27.61 -4.59 8.45
C TRP A 58 -28.54 -5.49 7.61
N VAL A 59 -28.60 -6.77 7.94
CA VAL A 59 -29.45 -7.77 7.28
C VAL A 59 -30.70 -8.09 8.11
N PRO A 60 -31.80 -8.52 7.50
CA PRO A 60 -33.00 -8.93 8.25
C PRO A 60 -32.72 -10.12 9.16
N THR A 61 -33.45 -10.21 10.27
CA THR A 61 -33.25 -11.22 11.33
C THR A 61 -33.52 -12.66 10.88
N GLU A 62 -34.24 -12.85 9.77
CA GLU A 62 -34.56 -14.16 9.20
C GLU A 62 -33.36 -14.80 8.47
N PHE A 63 -32.28 -14.06 8.25
CA PHE A 63 -31.11 -14.56 7.54
C PHE A 63 -30.28 -15.48 8.44
N THR A 64 -29.89 -16.62 7.89
CA THR A 64 -28.89 -17.49 8.49
C THR A 64 -27.51 -16.84 8.45
N ARG A 65 -26.60 -17.27 9.32
CA ARG A 65 -25.21 -16.76 9.35
C ARG A 65 -24.48 -16.87 8.01
N ALA A 66 -24.70 -17.96 7.26
CA ALA A 66 -24.09 -18.13 5.95
C ALA A 66 -24.63 -17.12 4.92
N GLN A 67 -25.91 -16.74 5.01
CA GLN A 67 -26.51 -15.72 4.15
C GLN A 67 -26.02 -14.31 4.53
N GLU A 68 -25.80 -14.04 5.82
CA GLU A 68 -25.17 -12.80 6.28
C GLU A 68 -23.75 -12.65 5.71
N GLU A 69 -22.91 -13.68 5.85
CA GLU A 69 -21.54 -13.68 5.31
C GLU A 69 -21.53 -13.53 3.78
N TYR A 70 -22.48 -14.16 3.08
CA TYR A 70 -22.67 -13.96 1.64
C TYR A 70 -23.07 -12.52 1.30
N ALA A 71 -24.05 -11.95 2.01
CA ALA A 71 -24.51 -10.59 1.79
C ALA A 71 -23.40 -9.55 2.04
N GLU A 72 -22.60 -9.74 3.10
CA GLU A 72 -21.41 -8.93 3.39
C GLU A 72 -20.39 -9.02 2.23
N SER A 73 -20.13 -10.22 1.70
CA SER A 73 -19.21 -10.41 0.57
C SER A 73 -19.69 -9.72 -0.71
N VAL A 74 -20.99 -9.83 -1.01
CA VAL A 74 -21.60 -9.20 -2.19
C VAL A 74 -21.59 -7.68 -2.05
N CYS A 75 -21.90 -7.17 -0.86
CA CYS A 75 -21.86 -5.72 -0.57
C CYS A 75 -20.43 -5.16 -0.59
N TRP A 76 -19.42 -5.98 -0.26
CA TRP A 76 -18.03 -5.58 -0.37
C TRP A 76 -17.53 -5.52 -1.81
N VAL A 77 -17.83 -6.54 -2.62
CA VAL A 77 -17.39 -6.61 -4.02
C VAL A 77 -18.15 -5.61 -4.89
N THR A 78 -19.45 -5.46 -4.64
CA THR A 78 -20.29 -4.47 -5.32
C THR A 78 -20.04 -3.10 -4.72
N SER A 79 -19.81 -2.08 -5.55
CA SER A 79 -19.60 -0.73 -5.05
C SER A 79 -20.78 -0.24 -4.20
N THR A 80 -20.47 0.38 -3.06
CA THR A 80 -21.47 1.00 -2.18
C THR A 80 -21.59 2.49 -2.49
N TYR A 81 -22.68 3.13 -2.08
CA TYR A 81 -22.87 4.57 -2.24
C TYR A 81 -23.42 5.17 -0.94
N PHE A 82 -23.13 6.44 -0.71
CA PHE A 82 -23.59 7.14 0.49
C PHE A 82 -25.01 7.70 0.31
N LEU A 83 -25.86 7.44 1.30
CA LEU A 83 -27.22 7.99 1.41
C LEU A 83 -27.28 8.95 2.61
N PRO A 84 -27.55 10.25 2.39
CA PRO A 84 -27.72 11.20 3.48
C PRO A 84 -28.91 10.81 4.37
N THR A 85 -28.74 10.81 5.70
CA THR A 85 -29.76 10.39 6.67
C THR A 85 -31.08 11.20 6.60
N LYS A 86 -31.04 12.40 6.02
CA LYS A 86 -32.23 13.25 5.83
C LYS A 86 -33.11 12.81 4.65
N GLN A 87 -32.57 12.02 3.73
CA GLN A 87 -33.27 11.56 2.53
C GLN A 87 -33.84 10.17 2.81
N LYS A 88 -35.17 10.05 2.90
CA LYS A 88 -35.86 8.77 3.20
C LYS A 88 -36.02 7.87 1.97
N THR A 89 -35.91 8.41 0.77
CA THR A 89 -36.10 7.70 -0.49
C THR A 89 -34.77 7.47 -1.18
N VAL A 90 -34.54 6.23 -1.63
CA VAL A 90 -33.39 5.90 -2.46
C VAL A 90 -33.60 6.57 -3.82
N PRO A 91 -32.62 7.31 -4.36
CA PRO A 91 -32.79 7.99 -5.65
C PRO A 91 -33.10 6.97 -6.75
N GLU A 92 -34.14 7.20 -7.55
CA GLU A 92 -34.54 6.33 -8.67
C GLU A 92 -33.55 6.39 -9.84
N SER A 93 -32.85 7.52 -9.99
CA SER A 93 -31.86 7.73 -11.04
C SER A 93 -30.60 6.89 -10.79
N THR A 94 -30.32 5.95 -11.69
CA THR A 94 -29.09 5.15 -11.65
C THR A 94 -27.84 6.04 -11.71
N GLN A 95 -27.89 7.12 -12.49
CA GLN A 95 -26.77 8.05 -12.68
C GLN A 95 -26.34 8.72 -11.37
N GLU A 96 -27.28 9.15 -10.53
CA GLU A 96 -26.97 9.77 -9.23
C GLU A 96 -26.36 8.78 -8.24
N ARG A 97 -26.74 7.49 -8.34
CA ARG A 97 -26.14 6.41 -7.54
C ARG A 97 -24.70 6.15 -7.98
N GLU A 98 -24.42 6.11 -9.28
CA GLU A 98 -23.08 5.91 -9.84
C GLU A 98 -22.11 7.02 -9.41
N GLU A 99 -22.54 8.28 -9.46
CA GLU A 99 -21.71 9.44 -9.07
C GLU A 99 -21.31 9.42 -7.59
N ARG A 100 -22.12 8.79 -6.73
CA ARG A 100 -21.88 8.68 -5.28
C ARG A 100 -21.21 7.37 -4.87
N LYS A 101 -20.75 6.56 -5.82
CA LYS A 101 -20.10 5.27 -5.53
C LYS A 101 -18.76 5.45 -4.84
N ILE A 102 -18.52 4.56 -3.88
CA ILE A 102 -17.31 4.49 -3.08
C ILE A 102 -16.61 3.19 -3.44
N LEU A 103 -15.54 3.29 -4.23
CA LEU A 103 -14.73 2.14 -4.68
C LEU A 103 -13.32 2.12 -4.06
N TYR A 104 -12.86 3.24 -3.50
CA TYR A 104 -11.45 3.40 -3.17
C TYR A 104 -10.95 2.44 -2.08
N TYR A 105 -11.82 2.00 -1.15
CA TYR A 105 -11.43 1.12 -0.05
C TYR A 105 -10.78 -0.18 -0.53
N GLN A 106 -11.24 -0.75 -1.64
CA GLN A 106 -10.66 -1.96 -2.23
C GLN A 106 -9.22 -1.74 -2.73
N TRP A 107 -8.89 -0.52 -3.14
CA TRP A 107 -7.61 -0.18 -3.77
C TRP A 107 -6.53 0.31 -2.81
N VAL A 108 -6.92 0.72 -1.59
CA VAL A 108 -6.00 1.23 -0.56
C VAL A 108 -4.74 0.36 -0.37
N PRO A 109 -4.82 -0.97 -0.14
CA PRO A 109 -3.62 -1.78 0.09
C PRO A 109 -2.68 -1.80 -1.13
N PHE A 110 -3.22 -1.79 -2.35
CA PHE A 110 -2.42 -1.76 -3.58
C PHE A 110 -1.72 -0.41 -3.76
N VAL A 111 -2.42 0.69 -3.51
CA VAL A 111 -1.85 2.05 -3.58
C VAL A 111 -0.73 2.21 -2.55
N LEU A 112 -0.91 1.73 -1.32
CA LEU A 112 0.12 1.79 -0.28
C LEU A 112 1.37 0.97 -0.65
N MET A 113 1.19 -0.19 -1.28
CA MET A 113 2.29 -1.02 -1.77
C MET A 113 3.07 -0.33 -2.90
N ILE A 114 2.36 0.27 -3.86
CA ILE A 114 2.96 1.05 -4.94
C ILE A 114 3.71 2.25 -4.36
N GLN A 115 3.10 2.97 -3.42
CA GLN A 115 3.72 4.12 -2.77
C GLN A 115 5.01 3.69 -2.06
N ALA A 116 5.00 2.60 -1.28
CA ALA A 116 6.20 2.07 -0.64
C ALA A 116 7.31 1.73 -1.66
N PHE A 117 6.94 1.20 -2.83
CA PHE A 117 7.90 0.93 -3.91
C PHE A 117 8.46 2.23 -4.50
N LEU A 118 7.62 3.22 -4.78
CA LEU A 118 8.04 4.52 -5.34
C LEU A 118 9.00 5.27 -4.42
N PHE A 119 8.83 5.20 -3.10
CA PHE A 119 9.77 5.79 -2.14
C PHE A 119 11.16 5.12 -2.14
N ASN A 120 11.27 3.86 -2.59
CA ASN A 120 12.56 3.18 -2.76
C ASN A 120 13.18 3.37 -4.13
N LEU A 121 12.40 3.71 -5.16
CA LEU A 121 12.89 3.90 -6.53
C LEU A 121 14.12 4.82 -6.65
N PRO A 122 14.17 6.03 -6.05
CA PRO A 122 15.33 6.90 -6.22
C PRO A 122 16.63 6.25 -5.72
N CYS A 123 16.59 5.52 -4.61
CA CYS A 123 17.74 4.77 -4.10
C CYS A 123 18.10 3.59 -5.00
N ILE A 124 17.12 2.88 -5.55
CA ILE A 124 17.34 1.79 -6.50
C ILE A 124 18.04 2.32 -7.76
N ILE A 125 17.52 3.41 -8.34
CA ILE A 125 18.07 4.06 -9.52
C ILE A 125 19.49 4.53 -9.23
N TRP A 126 19.72 5.24 -8.12
CA TRP A 126 21.07 5.66 -7.73
C TRP A 126 22.06 4.49 -7.66
N ARG A 127 21.66 3.35 -7.09
CA ARG A 127 22.52 2.16 -6.99
C ARG A 127 22.82 1.51 -8.33
N LEU A 128 21.82 1.42 -9.22
CA LEU A 128 21.98 0.83 -10.54
C LEU A 128 22.91 1.68 -11.42
N PHE A 129 22.75 3.00 -11.38
CA PHE A 129 23.52 3.92 -12.23
C PHE A 129 24.89 4.29 -11.65
N ASN A 130 25.07 4.32 -10.32
CA ASN A 130 26.35 4.67 -9.71
C ASN A 130 27.48 3.68 -10.06
N TRP A 131 27.17 2.43 -10.43
CA TRP A 131 28.17 1.49 -10.94
C TRP A 131 28.74 1.90 -12.30
N GLN A 132 27.94 2.56 -13.15
CA GLN A 132 28.38 3.02 -14.47
C GLN A 132 29.14 4.34 -14.42
N SER A 133 29.01 5.12 -13.33
CA SER A 133 29.55 6.47 -13.25
C SER A 133 31.08 6.56 -13.13
N GLY A 134 31.81 5.45 -12.92
CA GLY A 134 33.28 5.41 -12.91
C GLY A 134 33.97 6.19 -11.78
N ILE A 135 33.21 6.97 -10.99
CA ILE A 135 33.70 7.78 -9.87
C ILE A 135 33.38 7.01 -8.58
N HIS A 136 34.42 6.47 -7.94
CA HIS A 136 34.28 5.93 -6.59
C HIS A 136 34.08 7.08 -5.60
N VAL A 137 32.83 7.34 -5.24
CA VAL A 137 32.42 8.37 -4.25
C VAL A 137 33.18 8.22 -2.92
N LYS A 138 33.51 6.98 -2.53
CA LYS A 138 34.36 6.67 -1.37
C LYS A 138 35.74 7.35 -1.40
N THR A 139 36.32 7.52 -2.59
CA THR A 139 37.64 8.11 -2.79
C THR A 139 37.61 9.63 -2.66
N LEU A 140 36.47 10.27 -2.93
CA LEU A 140 36.26 11.70 -2.75
C LEU A 140 36.13 12.08 -1.27
N PHE A 141 35.37 11.31 -0.49
CA PHE A 141 35.19 11.55 0.95
C PHE A 141 36.45 11.32 1.80
N TYR A 142 37.44 10.60 1.28
CA TYR A 142 38.75 10.40 1.93
C TYR A 142 39.79 11.47 1.51
N ARG A 143 39.49 12.29 0.51
CA ARG A 143 40.41 13.30 -0.06
C ARG A 143 40.04 14.75 0.28
N SER A 144 38.90 15.00 0.92
CA SER A 144 38.63 16.31 1.53
C SER A 144 39.49 16.48 2.79
N PRO A 145 40.32 17.54 2.90
CA PRO A 145 41.12 17.84 4.08
C PRO A 145 40.28 18.16 5.31
#